data_AF-T0TUX5-F1
#
_entry.id   AF-T0TUX5-F1
#
_cell.length_a   1.000
_cell.length_b   1.000
_cell.length_c   1.000
_cell.angle_alpha   90.00
_cell.angle_beta   90.00
_cell.angle_gamma   90.00
#
_symmetry.space_group_name_H-M   'P 1'
#
loop_
_entity.id
_entity.type
_entity.pdbx_description
1 polymer ?
#
loop_
_entity_poly.entity_id
_entity_poly.type
_entity_poly.pdbx_seq_one_letter_code
_entity_poly.pdbx_strand_id
1 'polypeptide(L)'
;MDEDYRRYQPAILTWYETANHAFERGADWQNMGGIENSLDGGLYNFKSKFNPRIEQFVGEFNLPVSPLYGLANFAYKVRKK
;
A
#
# COMPACT_ATOMS: atom_id res chain seq x y z
N MET A 1 -8.19 -10.20 10.47
CA MET A 1 -7.69 -10.00 11.85
C MET A 1 -8.79 -10.48 12.77
N ASP A 2 -8.45 -11.17 13.85
CA ASP A 2 -9.43 -11.55 14.85
C ASP A 2 -9.82 -10.31 15.68
N GLU A 3 -11.12 -10.00 15.73
CA GLU A 3 -11.64 -8.84 16.46
C GLU A 3 -11.68 -9.06 17.97
N ASP A 4 -11.85 -10.31 18.42
CA ASP A 4 -11.94 -10.66 19.85
C ASP A 4 -10.62 -10.34 20.59
N TYR A 5 -9.50 -10.45 19.87
CA TYR A 5 -8.15 -10.25 20.39
C TYR A 5 -7.47 -8.96 19.89
N ARG A 6 -8.22 -8.04 19.27
CA ARG A 6 -7.69 -6.78 18.72
C ARG A 6 -6.86 -5.95 19.70
N ARG A 7 -7.20 -6.00 21.00
CA ARG A 7 -6.50 -5.24 22.07
C ARG A 7 -5.02 -5.58 22.20
N TYR A 8 -4.63 -6.80 21.86
CA TYR A 8 -3.22 -7.23 21.90
C TYR A 8 -2.41 -6.73 20.70
N GLN A 9 -3.07 -6.10 19.72
CA GLN A 9 -2.46 -5.56 18.51
C GLN A 9 -1.49 -6.55 17.82
N PRO A 10 -1.86 -7.83 17.62
CA PRO A 10 -0.93 -8.86 17.11
C PRO A 10 -0.34 -8.49 15.75
N ALA A 11 -1.09 -7.76 14.93
CA ALA A 11 -0.62 -7.25 13.65
C ALA A 11 0.64 -6.38 13.77
N ILE A 12 0.80 -5.59 14.85
CA ILE A 12 1.99 -4.77 15.04
C ILE A 12 3.22 -5.68 15.22
N LEU A 13 3.10 -6.68 16.10
CA LEU A 13 4.16 -7.66 16.34
C LEU A 13 4.49 -8.45 15.07
N THR A 14 3.48 -8.92 14.33
CA THR A 14 3.69 -9.65 13.08
C THR A 14 4.52 -8.82 12.08
N TRP A 15 4.20 -7.54 11.90
CA TRP A 15 4.93 -6.67 10.98
C TRP A 15 6.35 -6.36 11.45
N TYR A 16 6.54 -6.18 12.76
CA TYR A 16 7.86 -6.00 13.36
C TYR A 16 8.77 -7.21 13.13
N GLU A 17 8.28 -8.42 13.43
CA GLU A 17 9.08 -9.65 13.22
C GLU A 17 9.35 -9.91 11.74
N THR A 18 8.39 -9.60 10.86
CA THR A 18 8.60 -9.69 9.41
C THR A 18 9.69 -8.71 8.95
N ALA A 19 9.78 -7.53 9.56
CA ALA A 19 10.83 -6.55 9.29
C ALA A 19 12.20 -7.11 9.66
N ASN A 20 12.34 -7.59 10.90
CA ASN A 20 13.59 -8.15 11.40
C ASN A 20 14.05 -9.32 10.54
N HIS A 21 13.15 -10.25 10.22
CA HIS A 21 13.47 -11.39 9.36
C HIS A 21 13.90 -10.98 7.95
N ALA A 22 13.35 -9.90 7.40
CA ALA A 22 13.81 -9.35 6.12
C ALA A 22 15.23 -8.77 6.24
N PHE A 23 15.51 -8.01 7.30
CA PHE A 23 16.83 -7.43 7.56
C PHE A 23 17.89 -8.50 7.86
N GLU A 24 17.55 -9.54 8.62
CA GLU A 24 18.43 -10.70 8.87
C GLU A 24 18.80 -11.44 7.59
N ARG A 25 17.94 -11.39 6.57
CA ARG A 25 18.19 -11.94 5.23
C ARG A 25 18.96 -10.98 4.30
N GLY A 26 19.39 -9.83 4.81
CA GLY A 26 20.17 -8.85 4.07
C GLY A 26 19.36 -7.87 3.22
N ALA A 27 18.06 -7.71 3.49
CA ALA A 27 17.31 -6.62 2.87
C ALA A 27 17.71 -5.26 3.47
N ASP A 28 17.84 -4.23 2.65
CA ASP A 28 18.11 -2.85 3.15
C ASP A 28 16.84 -2.13 3.60
N TRP A 29 15.67 -2.61 3.14
CA TRP A 29 14.37 -1.97 3.38
C TRP A 29 13.25 -3.01 3.33
N GLN A 30 12.15 -2.73 4.03
CA GLN A 30 10.92 -3.51 3.98
C GLN A 30 9.78 -2.63 3.48
N ASN A 31 9.10 -3.10 2.44
CA ASN A 31 7.96 -2.40 1.86
C ASN A 31 6.66 -2.79 2.58
N MET A 32 5.90 -1.79 3.04
CA MET A 32 4.61 -1.99 3.72
C MET A 32 3.40 -1.87 2.78
N GLY A 33 3.62 -1.60 1.48
CA GLY A 33 2.59 -1.35 0.46
C GLY A 33 2.03 0.08 0.48
N GLY A 34 1.00 0.34 -0.34
CA GLY A 34 0.41 1.67 -0.51
C GLY A 34 -0.47 2.14 0.65
N ILE A 35 -0.68 3.46 0.71
CA ILE A 35 -1.59 4.15 1.64
C ILE A 35 -2.57 5.01 0.84
N GLU A 36 -3.65 5.45 1.47
CA GLU A 36 -4.55 6.44 0.89
C GLU A 36 -3.83 7.79 0.75
N ASN A 37 -4.13 8.53 -0.33
CA ASN A 37 -3.46 9.80 -0.64
C ASN A 37 -3.71 10.91 0.39
N SER A 38 -4.80 10.84 1.16
CA SER A 38 -5.19 11.85 2.15
C SER A 38 -4.41 11.78 3.46
N LEU A 39 -3.56 10.74 3.65
CA LEU A 39 -2.73 10.55 4.85
C LEU A 39 -3.51 10.61 6.18
N ASP A 40 -4.77 10.21 6.17
CA ASP A 40 -5.67 10.22 7.32
C ASP A 40 -6.40 8.88 7.51
N GLY A 41 -6.24 7.95 6.56
CA GLY A 41 -6.88 6.65 6.53
C GLY A 41 -6.37 5.67 7.60
N GLY A 42 -7.10 4.56 7.75
CA GLY A 42 -6.74 3.49 8.69
C GLY A 42 -5.39 2.84 8.36
N LEU A 43 -5.05 2.69 7.07
CA LEU A 43 -3.76 2.14 6.65
C LEU A 43 -2.61 3.08 6.98
N TYR A 44 -2.78 4.38 6.74
CA TYR A 44 -1.79 5.37 7.14
C TYR A 44 -1.53 5.34 8.66
N ASN A 45 -2.61 5.39 9.47
CA ASN A 45 -2.51 5.35 10.93
C ASN A 45 -1.88 4.06 11.47
N PHE A 46 -2.05 2.94 10.78
CA PHE A 46 -1.38 1.70 11.16
C PHE A 46 0.12 1.75 10.84
N LYS A 47 0.48 2.15 9.61
CA LYS A 47 1.87 2.11 9.13
C LYS A 47 2.75 3.18 9.76
N SER A 48 2.20 4.34 10.11
CA SER A 48 2.94 5.43 10.75
C SER A 48 3.61 5.01 12.08
N LYS A 49 3.09 3.98 12.74
CA LYS A 49 3.65 3.39 13.98
C LYS A 49 5.06 2.82 13.82
N PHE A 50 5.49 2.54 12.59
CA PHE A 50 6.80 1.97 12.27
C PHE A 50 7.81 3.02 11.78
N ASN A 51 7.47 4.32 11.89
CA ASN A 51 8.28 5.43 11.35
C ASN A 51 8.71 5.23 9.87
N PRO A 52 7.77 4.95 8.95
CA PRO A 52 8.10 4.63 7.57
C PRO A 52 8.49 5.88 6.77
N ARG A 53 9.28 5.67 5.71
CA ARG A 53 9.45 6.66 4.63
C ARG A 53 8.31 6.50 3.62
N ILE A 54 7.59 7.58 3.33
CA ILE A 54 6.58 7.58 2.27
C ILE A 54 7.26 7.85 0.92
N GLU A 55 7.07 6.92 -0.02
CA GLU A 55 7.58 7.05 -1.38
C GLU A 55 6.42 7.27 -2.35
N GLN A 56 6.40 8.43 -3.02
CA GLN A 56 5.45 8.72 -4.08
C GLN A 56 6.05 8.35 -5.42
N PHE A 57 5.47 7.34 -6.08
CA PHE A 57 5.85 6.96 -7.43
C PHE A 57 5.22 7.87 -8.48
N VAL A 58 5.81 7.90 -9.67
CA VAL A 58 5.35 8.66 -10.84
C VAL A 58 3.95 8.26 -11.34
N GLY A 59 3.42 7.13 -10.87
CA GLY A 59 2.10 6.63 -11.22
C GLY A 59 2.09 5.80 -12.50
N GLU A 60 0.90 5.67 -13.07
CA GLU A 60 0.66 4.83 -14.25
C GLU A 60 0.75 5.64 -15.54
N PHE A 61 1.50 5.12 -16.51
CA PHE A 61 1.53 5.64 -17.88
C PHE A 61 0.84 4.64 -18.82
N ASN A 62 -0.01 5.15 -19.70
CA ASN A 62 -0.73 4.33 -20.67
C ASN A 62 -0.19 4.57 -22.07
N LEU A 63 0.17 3.49 -22.76
CA LEU A 63 0.53 3.49 -24.18
C LEU A 63 -0.69 3.02 -25.02
N PRO A 64 -1.35 3.89 -25.79
CA PRO A 64 -2.48 3.49 -26.61
C PRO A 64 -2.04 2.60 -27.77
N VAL A 65 -2.58 1.37 -27.84
CA VAL A 65 -2.28 0.39 -28.91
C VAL A 65 -3.39 0.27 -29.96
N SER A 66 -4.52 0.96 -29.77
CA SER A 66 -5.68 0.89 -30.64
C SER A 66 -6.40 2.24 -30.71
N PRO A 67 -7.00 2.61 -31.85
CA PRO A 67 -7.88 3.78 -31.95
C PRO A 67 -9.04 3.77 -30.96
N LEU A 68 -9.46 2.57 -30.49
CA LEU A 68 -10.54 2.40 -29.51
C LEU A 68 -10.11 2.71 -28.07
N TYR A 69 -8.82 2.98 -27.81
CA TYR A 69 -8.30 3.24 -26.46
C TYR A 69 -9.06 4.37 -25.76
N GLY A 70 -9.42 5.44 -26.49
CA GLY A 70 -10.18 6.55 -25.91
C GLY A 70 -11.52 6.12 -25.32
N LEU A 71 -12.27 5.29 -26.05
CA LEU A 71 -13.57 4.77 -25.60
C LEU A 71 -13.41 3.79 -24.42
N ALA A 72 -12.43 2.89 -24.50
CA ALA A 72 -12.14 1.94 -23.43
C ALA A 72 -11.71 2.64 -22.14
N ASN A 73 -10.83 3.64 -22.23
CA ASN A 73 -10.38 4.42 -21.09
C ASN A 73 -11.52 5.28 -20.51
N PHE A 74 -12.41 5.81 -21.35
CA PHE A 74 -13.61 6.50 -20.87
C PHE A 74 -14.51 5.57 -20.06
N ALA A 75 -14.87 4.41 -20.62
CA ALA A 75 -15.68 3.41 -19.92
C ALA A 75 -15.03 2.96 -18.60
N TYR A 76 -13.72 2.76 -18.61
CA TYR A 76 -12.95 2.41 -17.42
C TYR A 76 -13.00 3.50 -16.33
N LYS A 77 -12.81 4.78 -16.71
CA LYS A 77 -12.88 5.92 -15.78
C LYS A 77 -14.28 6.09 -15.20
N VAL A 78 -15.34 5.85 -15.97
CA VAL A 78 -16.72 5.86 -15.47
C VAL A 78 -16.94 4.74 -14.45
N ARG A 79 -16.46 3.52 -14.71
CA ARG A 79 -16.58 2.39 -13.77
C ARG A 79 -15.82 2.59 -12.46
N LYS A 80 -14.67 3.27 -12.52
CA LYS A 80 -13.80 3.51 -11.35
C LYS A 80 -14.30 4.62 -10.44
N LYS A 81 -15.17 5.49 -10.94
CA LYS A 81 -15.74 6.62 -10.20
C LYS A 81 -16.93 6.16 -9.37
#